data_AF-A0A2M7C972-F1
#
_entry.id   AF-A0A2M7C972-F1
#
_cell.length_a   1.000
_cell.length_b   1.000
_cell.length_c   1.000
_cell.angle_alpha   90.00
_cell.angle_beta   90.00
_cell.angle_gamma   90.00
#
_symmetry.space_group_name_H-M   'P 1'
#
loop_
_entity.id
_entity.type
_entity.pdbx_description
1 polymer ?
#
loop_
_entity_poly.entity_id
_entity_poly.type
_entity_poly.pdbx_seq_one_letter_code
_entity_poly.pdbx_strand_id
1 'polypeptide(L)' 'MTVAIPERIKEKFLNEILEMYAEGEISAGKAAEMLGIPRAAFYQLLAEKRIPLPEKLNQSIMKELKKLETKKG' A
#
# COMPACT_ATOMS: atom_id res chain seq x y z
N MET A 1 7.18 18.63 -27.72
CA MET A 1 6.35 19.30 -26.69
C MET A 1 6.11 18.31 -25.58
N THR A 2 6.61 18.59 -24.37
CA THR A 2 6.28 17.78 -23.19
C THR A 2 4.98 18.31 -22.60
N VAL A 3 3.91 17.51 -22.67
CA VAL A 3 2.64 17.85 -22.00
C VAL A 3 2.88 17.69 -20.50
N ALA A 4 2.89 18.80 -19.76
CA ALA A 4 2.98 18.76 -18.30
C ALA A 4 1.63 18.27 -17.75
N ILE A 5 1.62 17.12 -17.07
CA ILE A 5 0.43 16.61 -16.39
C ILE A 5 0.09 17.56 -15.23
N PRO A 6 -1.14 18.10 -15.13
CA PRO A 6 -1.55 18.92 -14.01
C PRO A 6 -1.40 18.21 -12.66
N GLU A 7 -0.95 18.92 -11.62
CA GLU A 7 -0.75 18.34 -10.27
C GLU A 7 -2.02 17.69 -9.71
N ARG A 8 -3.20 18.29 -9.93
CA ARG A 8 -4.48 17.71 -9.51
C ARG A 8 -4.73 16.32 -10.12
N ILE A 9 -4.25 16.07 -11.33
CA ILE A 9 -4.37 14.76 -11.97
C ILE A 9 -3.44 13.77 -11.27
N LYS A 10 -2.19 14.16 -10.99
CA LYS A 10 -1.23 13.31 -10.28
C LYS A 10 -1.72 12.92 -8.88
N GLU A 11 -2.29 13.87 -8.14
CA GLU A 11 -2.88 13.60 -6.82
C GLU A 11 -4.05 12.62 -6.90
N LYS A 12 -4.94 12.76 -7.89
CA LYS A 12 -6.05 11.84 -8.10
C LYS A 12 -5.55 10.41 -8.37
N PHE A 13 -4.60 10.26 -9.29
CA PHE A 13 -3.99 8.96 -9.61
C PHE A 13 -3.30 8.34 -8.39
N LEU A 14 -2.58 9.14 -7.62
CA LEU A 14 -1.93 8.68 -6.40
C LEU A 14 -2.95 8.14 -5.40
N ASN A 15 -4.03 8.89 -5.15
CA ASN A 15 -5.06 8.47 -4.19
C ASN A 15 -5.76 7.18 -4.63
N GLU A 16 -6.12 7.05 -5.91
CA GLU A 16 -6.73 5.83 -6.45
C GLU A 16 -5.81 4.61 -6.28
N ILE A 17 -4.50 4.76 -6.52
CA ILE A 17 -3.53 3.67 -6.33
C ILE A 17 -3.41 3.27 -4.85
N LEU A 18 -3.43 4.25 -3.94
CA LEU A 18 -3.37 3.98 -2.51
C LEU A 18 -4.65 3.30 -1.99
N GLU A 19 -5.82 3.66 -2.53
CA GLU A 19 -7.11 3.04 -2.21
C GLU A 19 -7.14 1.57 -2.67
N MET A 20 -6.80 1.30 -3.94
CA MET A 20 -6.70 -0.07 -4.46
C MET A 20 -5.71 -0.93 -3.65
N TYR A 21 -4.62 -0.33 -3.16
CA TYR A 21 -3.69 -1.02 -2.27
C TYR A 21 -4.34 -1.32 -0.91
N ALA A 22 -4.96 -0.34 -0.27
CA ALA A 22 -5.58 -0.48 1.05
C ALA A 22 -6.72 -1.50 1.06
N GLU A 23 -7.48 -1.59 -0.04
CA GLU A 23 -8.53 -2.60 -0.23
C GLU A 23 -7.95 -4.00 -0.56
N GLY A 24 -6.65 -4.07 -0.87
CA GLY A 24 -5.96 -5.30 -1.22
C GLY A 24 -6.28 -5.79 -2.63
N GLU A 25 -6.75 -4.91 -3.51
CA GLU A 25 -6.96 -5.18 -4.93
C GLU A 25 -5.64 -5.32 -5.68
N ILE A 26 -4.64 -4.51 -5.30
CA ILE A 26 -3.29 -4.57 -5.85
C ILE A 26 -2.24 -4.78 -4.75
N SER A 27 -1.14 -5.44 -5.12
CA SER A 27 0.01 -5.61 -4.24
C SER A 27 0.83 -4.32 -4.13
N ALA A 28 1.63 -4.18 -3.06
CA ALA A 28 2.60 -3.10 -2.93
C ALA A 28 3.60 -3.03 -4.11
N GLY A 29 3.96 -4.19 -4.68
CA GLY A 29 4.83 -4.23 -5.87
C GLY A 29 4.14 -3.63 -7.09
N LYS A 30 2.85 -3.95 -7.31
CA LYS A 30 2.09 -3.41 -8.43
C LYS A 30 1.81 -1.92 -8.28
N ALA A 31 1.48 -1.47 -7.07
CA ALA A 31 1.29 -0.06 -6.78
C ALA A 31 2.57 0.77 -7.02
N ALA A 32 3.73 0.25 -6.58
CA ALA A 32 5.03 0.89 -6.81
C ALA A 32 5.37 1.00 -8.32
N GLU A 33 5.10 -0.07 -9.09
CA GLU A 33 5.24 -0.09 -10.55
C GLU A 33 4.35 0.97 -11.23
N MET A 34 3.07 1.06 -10.83
CA MET A 34 2.12 2.04 -11.39
C MET A 34 2.52 3.49 -11.08
N LEU A 35 3.12 3.73 -9.92
CA LEU A 35 3.64 5.05 -9.53
C LEU A 35 5.03 5.34 -10.13
N GLY A 36 5.67 4.37 -10.77
CA GLY A 36 7.03 4.51 -11.29
C GLY A 36 8.09 4.71 -10.21
N ILE A 37 7.86 4.20 -8.99
CA ILE A 37 8.77 4.34 -7.85
C ILE A 37 9.31 2.99 -7.37
N PRO A 38 10.47 2.95 -6.69
CA PRO A 38 10.94 1.75 -6.03
C PRO A 38 9.96 1.27 -4.95
N ARG A 39 9.84 -0.05 -4.77
CA ARG A 39 8.97 -0.65 -3.74
C ARG A 39 9.26 -0.15 -2.32
N ALA A 40 10.53 0.09 -1.99
CA ALA A 40 10.92 0.68 -0.70
C ALA A 40 10.36 2.10 -0.52
N ALA A 41 10.41 2.93 -1.58
CA ALA A 41 9.83 4.26 -1.57
C ALA A 41 8.30 4.22 -1.43
N PHE A 42 7.65 3.21 -2.02
CA PHE A 42 6.21 2.99 -1.81
C PHE A 42 5.88 2.68 -0.34
N TYR A 43 6.67 1.85 0.35
CA TYR A 43 6.48 1.62 1.79
C TYR A 43 6.67 2.88 2.63
N GLN A 44 7.65 3.72 2.27
CA GLN A 44 7.86 5.00 2.94
C GLN A 44 6.67 5.95 2.74
N LEU A 45 6.15 6.02 1.51
CA LEU A 45 4.96 6.79 1.17
C LEU A 45 3.72 6.34 1.97
N LEU A 46 3.52 5.03 2.15
CA LEU A 46 2.44 4.49 2.98
C LEU A 46 2.57 4.96 4.44
N ALA A 47 3.78 4.94 4.99
CA ALA A 47 4.04 5.38 6.36
C ALA A 47 3.77 6.89 6.54
N GLU A 48 4.25 7.71 5.60
CA GLU A 48 4.06 9.17 5.61
C GLU A 48 2.57 9.55 5.54
N LYS A 49 1.81 8.86 4.68
CA LYS A 49 0.37 9.08 4.51
C LYS A 49 -0.51 8.34 5.51
N ARG A 50 0.08 7.55 6.42
CA ARG A 50 -0.61 6.70 7.40
C ARG A 50 -1.65 5.79 6.76
N ILE A 51 -1.34 5.26 5.59
CA ILE A 51 -2.20 4.29 4.89
C ILE A 51 -2.07 2.95 5.61
N PRO A 52 -3.18 2.34 6.07
CA PRO A 52 -3.14 1.07 6.78
C PRO A 52 -2.69 -0.06 5.86
N LEU A 53 -2.24 -1.16 6.47
CA LEU A 53 -2.03 -2.40 5.74
C LEU A 53 -3.37 -2.92 5.20
N PRO A 54 -3.36 -3.65 4.06
CA PRO A 54 -4.56 -4.24 3.52
C PRO A 54 -5.23 -5.15 4.56
N GLU A 55 -6.56 -5.07 4.69
CA GLU A 55 -7.29 -5.76 5.75
C GLU A 55 -7.02 -7.27 5.78
N LYS A 56 -6.92 -7.90 4.60
CA LYS A 56 -6.56 -9.32 4.48
C LYS A 56 -5.18 -9.64 5.06
N LEU A 57 -4.19 -8.76 4.85
CA LEU A 57 -2.85 -8.91 5.40
C LEU A 57 -2.88 -8.73 6.92
N ASN A 58 -3.58 -7.70 7.40
CA ASN A 58 -3.76 -7.44 8.82
C ASN A 58 -4.38 -8.66 9.53
N GLN A 59 -5.46 -9.22 8.98
CA GLN A 59 -6.08 -10.43 9.51
C GLN A 59 -5.15 -11.65 9.48
N SER A 60 -4.35 -11.81 8.42
CA SER A 60 -3.37 -12.91 8.33
C SER A 60 -2.33 -12.81 9.43
N ILE A 61 -1.76 -11.61 9.64
CA ILE A 61 -0.79 -11.34 10.71
C ILE A 61 -1.40 -11.62 12.08
N MET A 62 -2.61 -11.12 12.34
CA MET A 62 -3.31 -11.35 13.61
C MET A 62 -3.59 -12.84 13.87
N LYS A 63 -3.92 -13.61 12.84
CA LYS A 63 -4.08 -15.06 12.95
C LYS A 63 -2.76 -15.76 13.30
N GLU A 64 -1.65 -15.34 12.70
CA GLU A 64 -0.33 -15.90 13.03
C GLU A 64 0.12 -15.54 14.44
N LEU A 65 -0.08 -14.30 14.88
CA LEU A 65 0.25 -13.87 16.24
C LEU A 65 -0.48 -14.71 17.30
N LYS A 66 -1.79 -14.94 17.12
CA LYS A 66 -2.58 -15.82 18.01
C LYS A 66 -2.05 -17.26 18.07
N LYS A 67 -1.58 -17.81 16.94
CA LYS A 67 -0.94 -19.14 16.91
C LYS A 67 0.38 -19.17 17.68
N LEU A 68 1.12 -18.08 17.69
CA LEU A 68 2.40 -17.97 18.42
C LEU A 68 2.18 -17.83 19.92
N GLU A 69 1.15 -17.10 20.35
CA GLU A 69 0.76 -16.99 21.77
C GLU A 69 0.31 -18.35 22.32
N THR A 70 -0.51 -19.09 21.58
CA THR A 70 -1.04 -20.39 22.02
C THR A 70 -0.01 -21.52 22.05
N LYS A 71 1.12 -21.41 21.33
CA LYS A 71 2.22 -22.40 21.39
C LYS A 71 3.15 -22.24 22.60
N LYS A 72 2.99 -21.18 23.39
CA LYS A 72 3.84 -20.89 24.57
C LYS A 72 3.22 -21.34 25.91
N GLY A 73 2.05 -21.98 25.89
CA GLY A 73 1.41 -22.61 27.06
C GLY A 73 1.40 -24.13 26.93
#